data_AF-A0A920EVJ0-F1
#
_entry.id   AF-A0A920EVJ0-F1
#
_cell.length_a   1.000
_cell.length_b   1.000
_cell.length_c   1.000
_cell.angle_alpha   90.00
_cell.angle_beta   90.00
_cell.angle_gamma   90.00
#
_symmetry.space_group_name_H-M   'P 1'
#
loop_
_entity.id
_entity.type
_entity.pdbx_description
1 polymer ?
#
loop_
_entity_poly.entity_id
_entity_poly.type
_entity_poly.pdbx_seq_one_letter_code
_entity_poly.pdbx_strand_id
1 'polypeptide(L)'
;MNALINAINEKTKIILENDGRLLKKSFFGLLLLSLVFQGGEFGEVIRSSMIDAYIQVSVFVGFTLFVFIGLDSLTKFDVKNFLSKTQKFHVGIAAFLGAIPGCGGAIIVVTQYIQGRISFGSLVAVLTATMGDAAFLILAIEPTTGLLIFGIGIIVGSISGYIIDFIHGINFMQSETKIKVEFEKINKTFVSNFNFFWLFLFIPGFILGILVAFQIEFVSPAYNSLLVFVASAGAILSIFMWSLNPLSDFQCSTDKSRGLLSRVVDTTNFVTTWVISGFLVFEIFMYFTSLDLKIFFDLWLPFVPLVAILFGFLPGCGPQVVVATFYLNGYIPLSAELGNAISNDGDALFPAIALAPKAAILATLYSAIPALVVAYGYFYLFE
;
A
#
# COMPACT_ATOMS: atom_id res chain seq x y z
N MET A 1 13.29 -46.68 7.52
CA MET A 1 12.01 -46.54 8.24
C MET A 1 11.88 -45.17 8.90
N ASN A 2 12.85 -44.73 9.73
CA ASN A 2 12.79 -43.42 10.42
C ASN A 2 12.79 -42.19 9.48
N ALA A 3 13.51 -42.23 8.35
CA ALA A 3 13.49 -41.13 7.38
C ALA A 3 12.14 -40.98 6.66
N LEU A 4 11.46 -42.10 6.41
CA LEU A 4 10.18 -42.12 5.70
C LEU A 4 9.04 -41.69 6.63
N ILE A 5 9.10 -42.10 7.91
CA ILE A 5 8.18 -41.65 8.96
C ILE A 5 8.39 -40.15 9.26
N ASN A 6 9.64 -39.67 9.31
CA ASN A 6 9.91 -38.23 9.47
C ASN A 6 9.42 -37.41 8.28
N ALA A 7 9.62 -37.87 7.05
CA ALA A 7 9.11 -37.19 5.86
C ALA A 7 7.57 -37.13 5.83
N ILE A 8 6.90 -38.20 6.26
CA ILE A 8 5.43 -38.22 6.39
C ILE A 8 4.99 -37.24 7.49
N ASN A 9 5.63 -37.26 8.66
CA ASN A 9 5.30 -36.36 9.76
C ASN A 9 5.55 -34.88 9.41
N GLU A 10 6.64 -34.57 8.72
CA GLU A 10 6.90 -33.22 8.20
C GLU A 10 5.83 -32.81 7.17
N LYS A 11 5.48 -33.69 6.24
CA LYS A 11 4.44 -33.43 5.25
C LYS A 11 3.07 -33.21 5.90
N THR A 12 2.69 -34.03 6.87
CA THR A 12 1.43 -33.88 7.62
C THR A 12 1.43 -32.59 8.44
N LYS A 13 2.56 -32.22 9.04
CA LYS A 13 2.70 -30.96 9.78
C LYS A 13 2.54 -29.74 8.87
N ILE A 14 3.15 -29.76 7.68
CA ILE A 14 2.99 -28.70 6.66
C ILE A 14 1.54 -28.59 6.20
N ILE A 15 0.83 -29.71 5.99
CA ILE A 15 -0.59 -29.71 5.60
C ILE A 15 -1.45 -29.11 6.72
N LEU A 16 -1.25 -29.52 7.97
CA LEU A 16 -2.01 -29.04 9.12
C LEU A 16 -1.75 -27.55 9.41
N GLU A 17 -0.51 -27.08 9.20
CA GLU A 17 -0.15 -25.67 9.28
C GLU A 17 -0.79 -24.83 8.16
N ASN A 18 -0.87 -25.36 6.93
CA ASN A 18 -1.57 -24.70 5.82
C ASN A 18 -3.10 -24.63 6.03
N ASP A 19 -3.72 -25.71 6.50
CA ASP A 19 -5.17 -25.75 6.74
C ASP A 19 -5.58 -24.83 7.91
N GLY A 20 -4.80 -24.81 8.99
CA GLY A 20 -5.02 -23.89 10.11
C GLY A 20 -4.85 -22.42 9.71
N ARG A 21 -3.91 -22.12 8.81
CA ARG A 21 -3.73 -20.77 8.25
C ARG A 21 -4.89 -20.36 7.34
N LEU A 22 -5.34 -21.26 6.46
CA LEU A 22 -6.48 -21.01 5.59
C LEU A 22 -7.76 -20.75 6.39
N LEU A 23 -7.98 -21.49 7.48
CA LEU A 23 -9.14 -21.31 8.35
C LEU A 23 -9.16 -19.92 9.03
N LYS A 24 -8.00 -19.46 9.52
CA LYS A 24 -7.87 -18.09 10.07
C LYS A 24 -8.17 -17.02 9.02
N LYS A 25 -7.65 -17.18 7.80
CA LYS A 25 -7.96 -16.26 6.67
C LYS A 25 -9.44 -16.26 6.31
N SER A 26 -10.05 -17.44 6.25
CA SER A 26 -11.46 -17.60 5.95
C SER A 26 -12.34 -16.90 6.99
N PHE A 27 -12.03 -17.07 8.28
CA PHE A 27 -12.72 -16.37 9.35
C PHE A 27 -12.57 -14.85 9.25
N PHE A 28 -11.35 -14.36 8.99
CA PHE A 28 -11.09 -12.94 8.83
C PHE A 28 -11.82 -12.33 7.62
N GLY A 29 -11.78 -13.01 6.47
CA GLY A 29 -12.52 -12.59 5.28
C GLY A 29 -14.03 -12.57 5.51
N LEU A 30 -14.58 -13.57 6.20
CA LEU A 30 -15.99 -13.59 6.58
C LEU A 30 -16.37 -12.44 7.52
N LEU A 31 -15.49 -12.10 8.48
CA LEU A 31 -15.69 -10.97 9.36
C LEU A 31 -15.77 -9.66 8.56
N LEU A 32 -14.84 -9.42 7.64
CA LEU A 32 -14.88 -8.24 6.77
C LEU A 32 -16.15 -8.19 5.92
N LEU A 33 -16.54 -9.32 5.31
CA LEU A 33 -17.76 -9.39 4.52
C LEU A 33 -19.03 -9.17 5.37
N SER A 34 -19.04 -9.62 6.63
CA SER A 34 -20.17 -9.40 7.53
C SER A 34 -20.37 -7.93 7.90
N LEU A 35 -19.29 -7.13 7.95
CA LEU A 35 -19.35 -5.69 8.20
C LEU A 35 -20.09 -4.97 7.07
N VAL A 36 -19.95 -5.42 5.82
CA VAL A 36 -20.59 -4.80 4.64
C VAL A 36 -22.12 -4.78 4.74
N PHE A 37 -22.69 -5.81 5.36
CA PHE A 37 -24.13 -6.01 5.49
C PHE A 37 -24.74 -5.28 6.70
N GLN A 38 -23.95 -4.49 7.43
CA GLN A 38 -24.49 -3.65 8.50
C GLN A 38 -25.43 -2.58 7.91
N GLY A 39 -26.52 -2.30 8.64
CA GLY A 39 -27.51 -1.29 8.29
C GLY A 39 -27.18 0.09 8.87
N GLY A 40 -27.92 1.11 8.45
CA GLY A 40 -27.79 2.49 8.93
C GLY A 40 -26.52 3.20 8.48
N GLU A 41 -26.23 4.35 9.10
CA GLU A 41 -25.09 5.22 8.80
C GLU A 41 -23.75 4.48 8.93
N PHE A 42 -23.60 3.64 9.96
CA PHE A 42 -22.40 2.83 10.16
C PHE A 42 -22.11 1.91 8.96
N GLY A 43 -23.14 1.29 8.41
CA GLY A 43 -23.02 0.47 7.20
C GLY A 43 -22.64 1.28 5.96
N GLU A 44 -23.08 2.55 5.87
CA GLU A 44 -22.69 3.45 4.77
C GLU A 44 -21.21 3.80 4.83
N VAL A 45 -20.69 4.13 6.02
CA VAL A 45 -19.25 4.37 6.23
C VAL A 45 -18.42 3.17 5.81
N ILE A 46 -18.80 1.95 6.24
CA ILE A 46 -18.10 0.72 5.87
C ILE A 46 -18.10 0.51 4.34
N ARG A 47 -19.27 0.66 3.70
CA ARG A 47 -19.39 0.48 2.25
C ARG A 47 -18.58 1.52 1.47
N SER A 48 -18.62 2.78 1.88
CA SER A 48 -17.81 3.85 1.26
C SER A 48 -16.32 3.54 1.39
N SER A 49 -15.86 3.22 2.61
CA SER A 49 -14.46 2.87 2.90
C SER A 49 -13.95 1.74 2.00
N MET A 50 -14.78 0.72 1.77
CA MET A 50 -14.43 -0.40 0.89
C MET A 50 -14.40 -0.03 -0.59
N ILE A 51 -15.32 0.82 -1.03
CA ILE A 51 -15.35 1.35 -2.40
C ILE A 51 -14.09 2.17 -2.66
N ASP A 52 -13.74 3.06 -1.73
CA ASP A 52 -12.56 3.92 -1.81
C ASP A 52 -11.27 3.11 -1.81
N ALA A 53 -11.10 2.17 -0.88
CA ALA A 53 -9.95 1.27 -0.83
C ALA A 53 -9.78 0.43 -2.12
N TYR A 54 -10.87 0.08 -2.80
CA TYR A 54 -10.78 -0.66 -4.05
C TYR A 54 -10.42 0.25 -5.24
N ILE A 55 -11.17 1.34 -5.43
CA ILE A 55 -11.02 2.23 -6.59
C ILE A 55 -9.76 3.09 -6.53
N GLN A 56 -9.39 3.58 -5.35
CA GLN A 56 -8.26 4.49 -5.20
C GLN A 56 -6.93 3.73 -5.04
N VAL A 57 -6.97 2.55 -4.40
CA VAL A 57 -5.75 1.78 -4.12
C VAL A 57 -5.68 0.54 -5.01
N SER A 58 -6.60 -0.40 -4.84
CA SER A 58 -6.47 -1.78 -5.37
C SER A 58 -6.34 -1.88 -6.89
N VAL A 59 -7.07 -1.07 -7.66
CA VAL A 59 -6.98 -1.08 -9.13
C VAL A 59 -5.63 -0.57 -9.63
N PHE A 60 -5.00 0.39 -8.95
CA PHE A 60 -3.68 0.88 -9.29
C PHE A 60 -2.59 -0.11 -8.88
N VAL A 61 -2.74 -0.78 -7.74
CA VAL A 61 -1.87 -1.90 -7.36
C VAL A 61 -1.94 -3.02 -8.38
N GLY A 62 -3.15 -3.44 -8.76
CA GLY A 62 -3.33 -4.48 -9.75
C GLY A 62 -2.71 -4.10 -11.09
N PHE A 63 -2.87 -2.84 -11.52
CA PHE A 63 -2.27 -2.35 -12.77
C PHE A 63 -0.75 -2.33 -12.71
N THR A 64 -0.16 -1.77 -11.65
CA THR A 64 1.29 -1.69 -11.48
C THR A 64 1.93 -3.07 -11.38
N LEU A 65 1.30 -4.02 -10.68
CA LEU A 65 1.72 -5.42 -10.66
C LEU A 65 1.57 -6.09 -12.02
N PHE A 66 0.49 -5.81 -12.76
CA PHE A 66 0.30 -6.32 -14.11
C PHE A 66 1.42 -5.86 -15.05
N VAL A 67 1.80 -4.58 -14.98
CA VAL A 67 2.93 -4.03 -15.74
C VAL A 67 4.24 -4.66 -15.27
N PHE A 68 4.52 -4.70 -13.98
CA PHE A 68 5.81 -5.18 -13.46
C PHE A 68 6.02 -6.68 -13.67
N ILE A 69 5.04 -7.50 -13.31
CA ILE A 69 5.08 -8.96 -13.52
C ILE A 69 4.97 -9.28 -15.02
N GLY A 70 4.20 -8.49 -15.77
CA GLY A 70 4.11 -8.57 -17.22
C GLY A 70 5.46 -8.34 -17.89
N LEU A 71 6.20 -7.31 -17.48
CA LEU A 71 7.55 -7.06 -17.96
C LEU A 71 8.48 -8.23 -17.62
N ASP A 72 8.49 -8.73 -16.37
CA ASP A 72 9.32 -9.90 -15.97
C ASP A 72 8.98 -11.18 -16.77
N SER A 73 7.72 -11.35 -17.20
CA SER A 73 7.26 -12.55 -17.92
C SER A 73 7.37 -12.46 -19.44
N LEU A 74 7.19 -11.27 -20.02
CA LEU A 74 7.15 -11.05 -21.47
C LEU A 74 8.53 -10.66 -22.03
N THR A 75 9.35 -10.00 -21.22
CA THR A 75 10.71 -9.63 -21.61
C THR A 75 11.70 -10.65 -21.04
N LYS A 76 12.82 -10.91 -21.74
CA LYS A 76 13.97 -11.64 -21.16
C LYS A 76 14.68 -10.83 -20.05
N PHE A 77 14.07 -9.74 -19.58
CA PHE A 77 14.64 -8.84 -18.60
C PHE A 77 14.58 -9.53 -17.24
N ASP A 78 15.70 -10.12 -16.85
CA ASP A 78 15.80 -10.73 -15.54
C ASP A 78 15.90 -9.61 -14.49
N VAL A 79 14.75 -9.28 -13.88
CA VAL A 79 14.64 -8.30 -12.80
C VAL A 79 15.70 -8.54 -11.71
N LYS A 80 16.05 -9.81 -11.45
CA LYS A 80 17.10 -10.17 -10.49
C LYS A 80 18.50 -9.71 -10.97
N ASN A 81 18.80 -9.87 -12.26
CA ASN A 81 20.06 -9.39 -12.84
C ASN A 81 20.10 -7.86 -12.94
N PHE A 82 18.97 -7.20 -13.18
CA PHE A 82 18.89 -5.75 -13.15
C PHE A 82 19.16 -5.23 -11.73
N LEU A 83 18.42 -5.71 -10.72
CA LEU A 83 18.57 -5.28 -9.33
C LEU A 83 19.99 -5.60 -8.78
N SER A 84 20.58 -6.74 -9.13
CA SER A 84 21.96 -7.02 -8.71
C SER A 84 22.99 -6.07 -9.35
N LYS A 85 22.75 -5.55 -10.56
CA LYS A 85 23.63 -4.58 -11.23
C LYS A 85 23.41 -3.15 -10.75
N THR A 86 22.20 -2.79 -10.32
CA THR A 86 21.81 -1.43 -9.94
C THR A 86 21.70 -1.23 -8.43
N GLN A 87 22.32 -2.09 -7.62
CA GLN A 87 22.25 -2.07 -6.16
C GLN A 87 22.52 -0.69 -5.54
N LYS A 88 23.44 0.10 -6.12
CA LYS A 88 23.77 1.46 -5.67
C LYS A 88 22.69 2.50 -5.97
N PHE A 89 21.77 2.23 -6.89
CA PHE A 89 20.71 3.14 -7.33
C PHE A 89 19.32 2.74 -6.80
N HIS A 90 19.22 1.62 -6.08
CA HIS A 90 17.93 1.13 -5.54
C HIS A 90 17.20 2.18 -4.73
N VAL A 91 17.92 2.89 -3.86
CA VAL A 91 17.37 3.95 -3.01
C VAL A 91 16.78 5.09 -3.83
N GLY A 92 17.53 5.59 -4.83
CA GLY A 92 17.03 6.68 -5.69
C GLY A 92 15.85 6.27 -6.56
N ILE A 93 15.88 5.05 -7.11
CA ILE A 93 14.74 4.49 -7.87
C ILE A 93 13.52 4.33 -6.96
N ALA A 94 13.72 3.89 -5.71
CA ALA A 94 12.66 3.74 -4.73
C ALA A 94 12.00 5.08 -4.39
N ALA A 95 12.78 6.14 -4.13
CA ALA A 95 12.26 7.47 -3.91
C ALA A 95 11.47 7.99 -5.13
N PHE A 96 11.99 7.80 -6.34
CA PHE A 96 11.29 8.18 -7.58
C PHE A 96 9.96 7.44 -7.74
N LEU A 97 9.93 6.13 -7.49
CA LEU A 97 8.70 5.35 -7.54
C LEU A 97 7.69 5.76 -6.46
N GLY A 98 8.17 6.24 -5.30
CA GLY A 98 7.31 6.75 -4.23
C GLY A 98 6.60 8.04 -4.59
N ALA A 99 7.29 8.93 -5.31
CA ALA A 99 6.76 10.22 -5.76
C ALA A 99 5.74 10.12 -6.90
N ILE A 100 5.57 8.93 -7.51
CA ILE A 100 4.49 8.70 -8.48
C ILE A 100 3.16 8.76 -7.72
N PRO A 101 2.20 9.62 -8.14
CA PRO A 101 0.90 9.70 -7.49
C PRO A 101 0.20 8.34 -7.35
N GLY A 102 -0.44 8.13 -6.20
CA GLY A 102 -1.04 6.86 -5.78
C GLY A 102 -0.06 5.93 -5.06
N CYS A 103 -0.54 4.74 -4.70
CA CYS A 103 0.19 3.78 -3.87
C CYS A 103 1.02 2.74 -4.67
N GLY A 104 0.83 2.65 -5.98
CA GLY A 104 1.32 1.53 -6.79
C GLY A 104 2.85 1.41 -6.85
N GLY A 105 3.55 2.55 -6.98
CA GLY A 105 5.02 2.58 -6.98
C GLY A 105 5.61 2.18 -5.62
N ALA A 106 5.02 2.67 -4.53
CA ALA A 106 5.39 2.30 -3.16
C ALA A 106 5.20 0.81 -2.90
N ILE A 107 4.10 0.22 -3.36
CA ILE A 107 3.84 -1.22 -3.19
C ILE A 107 4.85 -2.06 -3.96
N ILE A 108 5.27 -1.67 -5.16
CA ILE A 108 6.35 -2.37 -5.88
C ILE A 108 7.62 -2.42 -5.01
N VAL A 109 8.04 -1.28 -4.44
CA VAL A 109 9.25 -1.24 -3.61
C VAL A 109 9.08 -2.08 -2.34
N VAL A 110 7.96 -1.94 -1.62
CA VAL A 110 7.64 -2.77 -0.45
C VAL A 110 7.67 -4.26 -0.81
N THR A 111 7.12 -4.65 -1.96
CA THR A 111 7.15 -6.05 -2.41
C THR A 111 8.57 -6.56 -2.65
N GLN A 112 9.44 -5.75 -3.27
CA GLN A 112 10.83 -6.13 -3.50
C GLN A 112 11.62 -6.19 -2.18
N TYR A 113 11.30 -5.32 -1.22
CA TYR A 113 11.92 -5.33 0.11
C TYR A 113 11.59 -6.61 0.87
N ILE A 114 10.30 -6.99 0.90
CA ILE A 114 9.84 -8.21 1.59
C ILE A 114 10.42 -9.48 0.95
N GLN A 115 10.68 -9.44 -0.36
CA GLN A 115 11.39 -10.51 -1.08
C GLN A 115 12.90 -10.54 -0.81
N GLY A 116 13.44 -9.62 0.00
CA GLY A 116 14.86 -9.52 0.32
C GLY A 116 15.73 -9.05 -0.85
N ARG A 117 15.15 -8.35 -1.83
CA ARG A 117 15.86 -7.92 -3.06
C ARG A 117 16.43 -6.51 -3.00
N ILE A 118 15.88 -5.67 -2.13
CA ILE A 118 16.32 -4.29 -1.92
C ILE A 118 16.56 -4.02 -0.43
N SER A 119 17.23 -2.92 -0.11
CA SER A 119 17.65 -2.58 1.26
C SER A 119 16.53 -1.95 2.08
N PHE A 120 16.72 -1.90 3.39
CA PHE A 120 15.86 -1.14 4.29
C PHE A 120 15.90 0.38 3.97
N GLY A 121 17.05 0.92 3.56
CA GLY A 121 17.12 2.31 3.10
C GLY A 121 16.24 2.57 1.87
N SER A 122 16.07 1.59 0.97
CA SER A 122 15.13 1.71 -0.16
C SER A 122 13.67 1.74 0.31
N LEU A 123 13.33 0.97 1.35
CA LEU A 123 12.00 1.03 1.98
C LEU A 123 11.74 2.40 2.61
N VAL A 124 12.70 2.94 3.35
CA VAL A 124 12.54 4.29 3.93
C VAL A 124 12.45 5.35 2.84
N ALA A 125 13.26 5.25 1.79
CA ALA A 125 13.26 6.23 0.70
C ALA A 125 11.92 6.32 -0.04
N VAL A 126 11.27 5.17 -0.29
CA VAL A 126 9.97 5.18 -0.97
C VAL A 126 8.86 5.70 -0.09
N LEU A 127 8.85 5.33 1.20
CA LEU A 127 7.84 5.80 2.15
C LEU A 127 8.02 7.30 2.41
N THR A 128 9.26 7.77 2.57
CA THR A 128 9.55 9.20 2.75
C THR A 128 9.17 10.07 1.53
N ALA A 129 9.15 9.48 0.32
CA ALA A 129 8.88 10.21 -0.91
C ALA A 129 7.42 10.11 -1.38
N THR A 130 6.58 9.30 -0.71
CA THR A 130 5.22 9.02 -1.19
C THR A 130 4.19 9.95 -0.58
N MET A 131 3.27 10.42 -1.42
CA MET A 131 2.12 11.23 -1.00
C MET A 131 0.78 10.54 -1.26
N GLY A 132 0.76 9.24 -1.53
CA GLY A 132 -0.48 8.50 -1.76
C GLY A 132 -1.42 9.21 -2.74
N ASP A 133 -2.70 9.28 -2.38
CA ASP A 133 -3.73 9.89 -3.22
C ASP A 133 -3.84 11.41 -3.06
N ALA A 134 -3.33 11.97 -1.95
CA ALA A 134 -3.25 13.43 -1.76
C ALA A 134 -2.35 14.09 -2.83
N ALA A 135 -1.39 13.33 -3.38
CA ALA A 135 -0.60 13.73 -4.53
C ALA A 135 -1.47 14.15 -5.73
N PHE A 136 -2.55 13.41 -6.03
CA PHE A 136 -3.46 13.76 -7.12
C PHE A 136 -4.24 15.04 -6.83
N LEU A 137 -4.72 15.21 -5.59
CA LEU A 137 -5.47 16.39 -5.16
C LEU A 137 -4.63 17.67 -5.29
N ILE A 138 -3.41 17.68 -4.76
CA ILE A 138 -2.54 18.86 -4.85
C ILE A 138 -2.10 19.11 -6.29
N LEU A 139 -1.78 18.07 -7.05
CA LEU A 139 -1.39 18.24 -8.46
C LEU A 139 -2.53 18.81 -9.32
N ALA A 140 -3.79 18.49 -8.98
CA ALA A 140 -4.96 19.03 -9.67
C ALA A 140 -5.23 20.51 -9.35
N ILE A 141 -5.02 20.93 -8.10
CA ILE A 141 -5.36 22.29 -7.62
C ILE A 141 -4.15 23.25 -7.70
N GLU A 142 -3.00 22.84 -7.16
CA GLU A 142 -1.75 23.61 -7.16
C GLU A 142 -0.58 22.81 -7.77
N PRO A 143 -0.53 22.64 -9.09
CA PRO A 143 0.44 21.76 -9.75
C PRO A 143 1.90 22.17 -9.51
N THR A 144 2.20 23.46 -9.41
CA THR A 144 3.55 23.96 -9.14
C THR A 144 4.02 23.58 -7.73
N THR A 145 3.13 23.71 -6.74
CA THR A 145 3.40 23.31 -5.36
C THR A 145 3.54 21.80 -5.27
N GLY A 146 2.65 21.04 -5.93
CA GLY A 146 2.73 19.58 -5.98
C GLY A 146 4.06 19.08 -6.54
N LEU A 147 4.52 19.64 -7.67
CA LEU A 147 5.83 19.29 -8.25
C LEU A 147 7.00 19.65 -7.33
N LEU A 148 6.90 20.75 -6.58
CA LEU A 148 7.89 21.12 -5.57
C LEU A 148 7.93 20.10 -4.43
N ILE A 149 6.77 19.71 -3.89
CA ILE A 149 6.68 18.72 -2.82
C ILE A 149 7.25 17.37 -3.29
N PHE A 150 6.91 16.92 -4.51
CA PHE A 150 7.45 15.69 -5.08
C PHE A 150 8.97 15.77 -5.28
N GLY A 151 9.48 16.90 -5.76
CA GLY A 151 10.91 17.13 -5.91
C GLY A 151 11.66 17.06 -4.59
N ILE A 152 11.13 17.71 -3.55
CA ILE A 152 11.69 17.66 -2.19
C ILE A 152 11.61 16.23 -1.66
N GLY A 153 10.46 15.55 -1.78
CA GLY A 153 10.26 14.16 -1.34
C GLY A 153 11.26 13.19 -1.98
N ILE A 154 11.51 13.29 -3.29
CA ILE A 154 12.51 12.47 -3.98
C ILE A 154 13.91 12.70 -3.41
N ILE A 155 14.30 13.96 -3.23
CA ILE A 155 15.63 14.32 -2.73
C ILE A 155 15.80 13.84 -1.28
N VAL A 156 14.84 14.19 -0.41
CA VAL A 156 14.86 13.89 1.02
C VAL A 156 14.76 12.39 1.26
N GLY A 157 13.87 11.69 0.56
CA GLY A 157 13.75 10.24 0.62
C GLY A 157 15.03 9.55 0.16
N SER A 158 15.62 9.99 -0.96
CA SER A 158 16.89 9.44 -1.45
C SER A 158 18.02 9.63 -0.44
N ILE A 159 18.19 10.85 0.09
CA ILE A 159 19.22 11.15 1.08
C ILE A 159 19.02 10.29 2.33
N SER A 160 17.79 10.21 2.85
CA SER A 160 17.46 9.45 4.04
C SER A 160 17.75 7.96 3.86
N GLY A 161 17.34 7.37 2.73
CA GLY A 161 17.63 5.97 2.44
C GLY A 161 19.12 5.67 2.29
N TYR A 162 19.90 6.55 1.65
CA TYR A 162 21.34 6.37 1.51
C TYR A 162 22.06 6.51 2.85
N ILE A 163 21.64 7.45 3.70
CA ILE A 163 22.16 7.60 5.07
C ILE A 163 21.91 6.31 5.87
N ILE A 164 20.71 5.75 5.77
CA ILE A 164 20.36 4.52 6.48
C ILE A 164 21.19 3.33 6.00
N ASP A 165 21.31 3.15 4.68
CA ASP A 165 22.14 2.09 4.10
C ASP A 165 23.63 2.28 4.46
N PHE A 166 24.10 3.52 4.59
CA PHE A 166 25.46 3.83 5.03
C PHE A 166 25.69 3.51 6.51
N ILE A 167 24.76 3.86 7.40
CA ILE A 167 24.90 3.67 8.85
C ILE A 167 24.73 2.20 9.24
N HIS A 168 23.72 1.51 8.70
CA HIS A 168 23.33 0.16 9.13
C HIS A 168 23.78 -0.94 8.17
N GLY A 169 24.16 -0.58 6.95
CA GLY A 169 24.43 -1.53 5.87
C GLY A 169 23.18 -2.00 5.15
N ILE A 170 23.37 -2.46 3.92
CA ILE A 170 22.31 -2.87 2.97
C ILE A 170 21.45 -4.03 3.52
N ASN A 171 22.04 -4.89 4.35
CA ASN A 171 21.38 -6.08 4.89
C ASN A 171 20.58 -5.80 6.18
N PHE A 172 20.57 -4.56 6.66
CA PHE A 172 19.82 -4.20 7.86
C PHE A 172 18.33 -4.47 7.68
N MET A 173 17.70 -5.09 8.68
CA MET A 173 16.27 -5.43 8.72
C MET A 173 15.74 -6.30 7.56
N GLN A 174 16.61 -6.77 6.65
CA GLN A 174 16.21 -7.69 5.61
C GLN A 174 15.72 -8.99 6.23
N SER A 175 14.53 -9.42 5.82
CA SER A 175 14.00 -10.72 6.20
C SER A 175 14.90 -11.81 5.63
N GLU A 176 15.46 -12.67 6.48
CA GLU A 176 16.16 -13.88 6.04
C GLU A 176 15.14 -14.80 5.34
N THR A 177 15.09 -14.72 4.01
CA THR A 177 14.33 -15.67 3.19
C THR A 177 15.08 -17.01 3.15
N LYS A 178 15.00 -17.76 4.26
CA LYS A 178 15.43 -19.16 4.35
C LYS A 178 14.32 -20.03 4.95
N ILE A 179 13.12 -19.95 4.39
CA ILE A 179 12.25 -21.12 4.42
C ILE A 179 12.06 -21.55 2.98
N LYS A 180 12.87 -22.54 2.55
CA LYS A 180 12.54 -23.35 1.36
C LYS A 180 11.31 -24.17 1.73
N VAL A 181 10.14 -23.54 1.73
CA VAL A 181 8.91 -24.30 1.72
C VAL A 181 8.78 -24.81 0.28
N GLU A 182 9.05 -26.10 0.07
CA GLU A 182 8.59 -26.77 -1.14
C GLU A 182 7.06 -26.83 -1.05
N PHE A 183 6.40 -25.74 -1.47
CA PHE A 183 4.97 -25.77 -1.67
C PHE A 183 4.69 -26.76 -2.79
N GLU A 184 3.79 -27.72 -2.55
CA GLU A 184 3.32 -28.59 -3.63
C GLU A 184 2.85 -27.71 -4.80
N LYS A 185 3.24 -28.08 -6.03
CA LYS A 185 2.79 -27.42 -7.25
C LYS A 185 1.29 -27.64 -7.44
N ILE A 186 0.48 -26.90 -6.70
CA ILE A 186 -0.97 -26.83 -6.92
C ILE A 186 -1.17 -25.95 -8.16
N ASN A 187 -1.33 -26.59 -9.31
CA ASN A 187 -1.43 -25.89 -10.59
C ASN A 187 -2.71 -25.05 -10.73
N LYS A 188 -3.80 -25.41 -10.04
CA LYS A 188 -5.08 -24.68 -10.03
C LYS A 188 -5.80 -24.85 -8.71
N THR A 189 -6.27 -23.74 -8.12
CA THR A 189 -7.14 -23.71 -6.94
C THR A 189 -8.59 -23.49 -7.36
N PHE A 190 -9.57 -23.82 -6.52
CA PHE A 190 -10.98 -23.50 -6.77
C PHE A 190 -11.19 -22.02 -7.15
N VAL A 191 -10.50 -21.14 -6.42
CA VAL A 191 -10.54 -19.69 -6.61
C VAL A 191 -9.98 -19.25 -7.96
N SER A 192 -9.06 -20.00 -8.57
CA SER A 192 -8.46 -19.64 -9.86
C SER A 192 -9.46 -19.57 -11.02
N ASN A 193 -10.64 -20.21 -10.87
CA ASN A 193 -11.75 -20.09 -11.81
C ASN A 193 -12.35 -18.67 -11.85
N PHE A 194 -12.20 -17.91 -10.75
CA PHE A 194 -12.70 -16.54 -10.64
C PHE A 194 -11.77 -15.49 -11.23
N ASN A 195 -10.56 -15.86 -11.69
CA ASN A 195 -9.61 -14.91 -12.29
C ASN A 195 -10.21 -14.16 -13.49
N PHE A 196 -11.11 -14.79 -14.25
CA PHE A 196 -11.80 -14.14 -15.36
C PHE A 196 -12.79 -13.06 -14.87
N PHE A 197 -13.58 -13.36 -13.85
CA PHE A 197 -14.50 -12.39 -13.24
C PHE A 197 -13.72 -11.24 -12.59
N TRP A 198 -12.58 -11.54 -11.98
CA TRP A 198 -11.68 -10.53 -11.43
C TRP A 198 -11.21 -9.59 -12.53
N LEU A 199 -10.76 -10.11 -13.68
CA LEU A 199 -10.32 -9.28 -14.80
C LEU A 199 -11.46 -8.43 -15.37
N PHE A 200 -12.66 -8.99 -15.45
CA PHE A 200 -13.87 -8.29 -15.91
C PHE A 200 -14.24 -7.10 -15.03
N LEU A 201 -14.03 -7.16 -13.71
CA LEU A 201 -14.26 -6.04 -12.79
C LEU A 201 -13.05 -5.09 -12.74
N PHE A 202 -11.84 -5.64 -12.85
CA PHE A 202 -10.59 -4.88 -12.76
C PHE A 202 -10.44 -3.87 -13.91
N ILE A 203 -10.69 -4.27 -15.16
CA ILE A 203 -10.54 -3.37 -16.33
C ILE A 203 -11.41 -2.11 -16.23
N PRO A 204 -12.74 -2.20 -16.06
CA PRO A 204 -13.57 -1.01 -15.86
C PRO A 204 -13.23 -0.30 -14.56
N GLY A 205 -12.87 -1.03 -13.50
CA GLY A 205 -12.45 -0.43 -12.23
C GLY A 205 -11.22 0.45 -12.38
N PHE A 206 -10.23 0.04 -13.17
CA PHE A 206 -9.03 0.84 -13.46
C PHE A 206 -9.36 2.12 -14.24
N ILE A 207 -10.25 2.03 -15.23
CA ILE A 207 -10.70 3.20 -15.99
C ILE A 207 -11.41 4.18 -15.05
N LEU A 208 -12.32 3.69 -14.21
CA LEU A 208 -13.03 4.50 -13.23
C LEU A 208 -12.09 5.11 -12.19
N GLY A 209 -11.10 4.35 -11.72
CA GLY A 209 -10.05 4.83 -10.81
C GLY A 209 -9.25 5.99 -11.39
N ILE A 210 -8.88 5.93 -12.67
CA ILE A 210 -8.24 7.06 -13.35
C ILE A 210 -9.16 8.29 -13.34
N LEU A 211 -10.45 8.12 -13.66
CA LEU A 211 -11.40 9.24 -13.68
C LEU A 211 -11.55 9.89 -12.28
N VAL A 212 -11.64 9.07 -11.23
CA VAL A 212 -11.71 9.53 -9.83
C VAL A 212 -10.42 10.24 -9.43
N ALA A 213 -9.25 9.66 -9.74
CA ALA A 213 -7.95 10.24 -9.38
C ALA A 213 -7.73 11.62 -10.02
N PHE A 214 -8.18 11.84 -11.26
CA PHE A 214 -8.10 13.14 -11.93
C PHE A 214 -9.26 14.10 -11.60
N GLN A 215 -10.12 13.74 -10.64
CA GLN A 215 -11.30 14.52 -10.24
C GLN A 215 -12.20 14.89 -11.42
N ILE A 216 -12.31 14.00 -12.41
CA ILE A 216 -13.16 14.21 -13.59
C ILE A 216 -14.59 13.84 -13.21
N GLU A 217 -15.39 14.83 -12.83
CA GLU A 217 -16.78 14.64 -12.43
C GLU A 217 -17.70 14.37 -13.63
N PHE A 218 -18.35 13.21 -13.64
CA PHE A 218 -19.49 12.94 -14.51
C PHE A 218 -20.77 12.98 -13.67
N VAL A 219 -21.62 13.99 -13.91
CA VAL A 219 -22.90 14.17 -13.19
C VAL A 219 -24.00 13.23 -13.72
N SER A 220 -23.65 11.98 -14.05
CA SER A 220 -24.60 10.98 -14.56
C SER A 220 -24.94 9.96 -13.46
N PRO A 221 -26.22 9.75 -13.12
CA PRO A 221 -26.64 8.69 -12.20
C PRO A 221 -26.17 7.28 -12.64
N ALA A 222 -25.99 7.08 -13.95
CA ALA A 222 -25.47 5.83 -14.49
C ALA A 222 -23.97 5.65 -14.18
N TYR A 223 -23.19 6.74 -14.12
CA TYR A 223 -21.77 6.69 -13.75
C TYR A 223 -21.61 6.30 -12.28
N ASN A 224 -22.35 6.95 -11.37
CA ASN A 224 -22.27 6.66 -9.94
C ASN A 224 -22.70 5.22 -9.62
N SER A 225 -23.77 4.73 -10.24
CA SER A 225 -24.22 3.35 -10.03
C SER A 225 -23.21 2.33 -10.56
N LEU A 226 -22.57 2.59 -11.70
CA LEU A 226 -21.51 1.75 -12.24
C LEU A 226 -20.27 1.74 -11.33
N LEU A 227 -19.84 2.91 -10.83
CA LEU A 227 -18.72 3.06 -9.91
C LEU A 227 -18.93 2.21 -8.65
N VAL A 228 -20.06 2.43 -7.97
CA VAL A 228 -20.41 1.70 -6.74
C VAL A 228 -20.48 0.20 -7.00
N PHE A 229 -21.09 -0.22 -8.12
CA PHE A 229 -21.20 -1.63 -8.47
C PHE A 229 -19.82 -2.28 -8.71
N VAL A 230 -18.99 -1.69 -9.59
CA VAL A 230 -17.68 -2.23 -9.94
C VAL A 230 -16.77 -2.28 -8.71
N ALA A 231 -16.77 -1.20 -7.92
CA ALA A 231 -15.95 -1.09 -6.73
C ALA A 231 -16.34 -2.11 -5.65
N SER A 232 -17.64 -2.17 -5.32
CA SER A 232 -18.15 -3.08 -4.29
C SER A 232 -17.96 -4.54 -4.71
N ALA A 233 -18.31 -4.88 -5.95
CA ALA A 233 -18.14 -6.23 -6.47
C ALA A 233 -16.66 -6.63 -6.52
N GLY A 234 -15.78 -5.72 -6.93
CA GLY A 234 -14.33 -5.94 -6.96
C GLY A 234 -13.72 -6.14 -5.57
N ALA A 235 -14.11 -5.32 -4.60
CA ALA A 235 -13.68 -5.44 -3.20
C ALA A 235 -14.11 -6.79 -2.60
N ILE A 236 -15.41 -7.13 -2.73
CA ILE A 236 -15.98 -8.39 -2.23
C ILE A 236 -15.30 -9.59 -2.89
N LEU A 237 -15.13 -9.55 -4.22
CA LEU A 237 -14.47 -10.61 -4.95
C LEU A 237 -13.01 -10.78 -4.49
N SER A 238 -12.28 -9.69 -4.26
CA SER A 238 -10.89 -9.74 -3.81
C SER A 238 -10.75 -10.37 -2.42
N ILE A 239 -11.62 -9.99 -1.46
CA ILE A 239 -11.66 -10.59 -0.11
C ILE A 239 -12.05 -12.07 -0.19
N PHE A 240 -13.06 -12.40 -1.00
CA PHE A 240 -13.49 -13.79 -1.22
C PHE A 240 -12.36 -14.65 -1.78
N MET A 241 -11.70 -14.16 -2.84
CA MET A 241 -10.61 -14.89 -3.48
C MET A 241 -9.41 -15.04 -2.56
N TRP A 242 -9.05 -14.01 -1.79
CA TRP A 242 -7.94 -14.09 -0.84
C TRP A 242 -8.22 -15.06 0.32
N SER A 243 -9.43 -15.01 0.88
CA SER A 243 -9.82 -15.76 2.08
C SER A 243 -9.92 -17.27 1.85
N LEU A 244 -10.32 -17.69 0.65
CA LEU A 244 -10.49 -19.11 0.28
C LEU A 244 -9.32 -19.69 -0.52
N ASN A 245 -8.31 -18.88 -0.88
CA ASN A 245 -7.17 -19.37 -1.64
C ASN A 245 -6.00 -19.74 -0.71
N PRO A 246 -5.61 -21.03 -0.61
CA PRO A 246 -4.45 -21.43 0.20
C PRO A 246 -3.13 -20.84 -0.31
N LEU A 247 -3.07 -20.46 -1.59
CA LEU A 247 -1.89 -19.86 -2.23
C LEU A 247 -1.88 -18.32 -2.18
N SER A 248 -2.83 -17.68 -1.50
CA SER A 248 -2.92 -16.21 -1.41
C SER A 248 -1.90 -15.57 -0.48
N ASP A 249 -1.05 -16.37 0.16
CA ASP A 249 0.06 -15.81 0.92
C ASP A 249 1.05 -15.12 0.01
N PHE A 250 1.52 -13.96 0.43
CA PHE A 250 2.38 -13.10 -0.36
C PHE A 250 3.63 -13.81 -0.94
N GLN A 251 4.23 -14.72 -0.17
CA GLN A 251 5.37 -15.52 -0.63
C GLN A 251 4.99 -16.50 -1.75
N CYS A 252 3.77 -17.05 -1.71
CA CYS A 252 3.27 -18.00 -2.70
C CYS A 252 2.66 -17.29 -3.93
N SER A 253 2.08 -16.10 -3.74
CA SER A 253 1.53 -15.29 -4.84
C SER A 253 2.64 -14.76 -5.76
N THR A 254 3.86 -14.61 -5.25
CA THR A 254 4.99 -14.06 -6.00
C THR A 254 5.87 -15.13 -6.67
N ASP A 255 5.59 -16.42 -6.47
CA ASP A 255 6.33 -17.54 -7.08
C ASP A 255 6.27 -17.50 -8.62
N LYS A 256 7.45 -17.54 -9.26
CA LYS A 256 7.61 -17.54 -10.71
C LYS A 256 7.13 -18.83 -11.38
N SER A 257 6.92 -19.92 -10.63
CA SER A 257 6.39 -21.18 -11.18
C SER A 257 4.93 -21.05 -11.66
N ARG A 258 4.22 -19.99 -11.24
CA ARG A 258 2.80 -19.76 -11.49
C ARG A 258 2.58 -18.83 -12.69
N GLY A 259 1.42 -18.96 -13.34
CA GLY A 259 1.04 -18.10 -14.45
C GLY A 259 0.93 -16.62 -14.05
N LEU A 260 1.25 -15.72 -14.99
CA LEU A 260 1.23 -14.26 -14.80
C LEU A 260 -0.08 -13.78 -14.16
N LEU A 261 -1.21 -14.15 -14.73
CA LEU A 261 -2.52 -13.69 -14.27
C LEU A 261 -2.78 -14.10 -12.81
N SER A 262 -2.47 -15.35 -12.45
CA SER A 262 -2.67 -15.83 -11.07
C SER A 262 -1.76 -15.12 -10.08
N ARG A 263 -0.53 -14.79 -10.46
CA ARG A 263 0.41 -14.03 -9.60
C ARG A 263 -0.09 -12.60 -9.35
N VAL A 264 -0.55 -11.93 -10.41
CA VAL A 264 -1.12 -10.58 -10.31
C VAL A 264 -2.37 -10.60 -9.44
N VAL A 265 -3.33 -11.48 -9.74
CA VAL A 265 -4.60 -11.58 -9.00
C VAL A 265 -4.36 -11.89 -7.52
N ASP A 266 -3.56 -12.91 -7.20
CA ASP A 266 -3.35 -13.32 -5.81
C ASP A 266 -2.61 -12.25 -5.00
N THR A 267 -1.61 -11.60 -5.60
CA THR A 267 -0.85 -10.54 -4.92
C THR A 267 -1.70 -9.28 -4.75
N THR A 268 -2.53 -8.94 -5.74
CA THR A 268 -3.46 -7.80 -5.65
C THR A 268 -4.50 -8.07 -4.57
N ASN A 269 -5.16 -9.23 -4.59
CA ASN A 269 -6.18 -9.59 -3.59
C ASN A 269 -5.61 -9.62 -2.16
N PHE A 270 -4.36 -10.07 -2.00
CA PHE A 270 -3.65 -9.96 -0.73
C PHE A 270 -3.54 -8.50 -0.27
N VAL A 271 -3.02 -7.62 -1.13
CA VAL A 271 -2.85 -6.20 -0.81
C VAL A 271 -4.20 -5.54 -0.54
N THR A 272 -5.18 -5.74 -1.43
CA THR A 272 -6.55 -5.23 -1.33
C THR A 272 -7.20 -5.56 0.01
N THR A 273 -7.09 -6.81 0.47
CA THR A 273 -7.72 -7.21 1.73
C THR A 273 -7.13 -6.46 2.93
N TRP A 274 -5.81 -6.27 2.95
CA TRP A 274 -5.14 -5.54 4.04
C TRP A 274 -5.38 -4.03 3.98
N VAL A 275 -5.40 -3.45 2.78
CA VAL A 275 -5.76 -2.04 2.59
C VAL A 275 -7.20 -1.79 3.06
N ILE A 276 -8.16 -2.63 2.63
CA ILE A 276 -9.55 -2.54 3.09
C ILE A 276 -9.63 -2.66 4.62
N SER A 277 -8.90 -3.60 5.21
CA SER A 277 -8.85 -3.76 6.66
C SER A 277 -8.32 -2.50 7.35
N GLY A 278 -7.29 -1.88 6.78
CA GLY A 278 -6.71 -0.62 7.24
C GLY A 278 -7.70 0.54 7.21
N PHE A 279 -8.34 0.76 6.06
CA PHE A 279 -9.36 1.80 5.86
C PHE A 279 -10.52 1.60 6.83
N LEU A 280 -11.03 0.38 6.97
CA LEU A 280 -12.11 0.09 7.90
C LEU A 280 -11.72 0.37 9.35
N VAL A 281 -10.52 -0.01 9.78
CA VAL A 281 -10.06 0.31 11.15
C VAL A 281 -10.01 1.82 11.38
N PHE A 282 -9.49 2.58 10.41
CA PHE A 282 -9.41 4.04 10.51
C PHE A 282 -10.80 4.69 10.53
N GLU A 283 -11.67 4.34 9.59
CA GLU A 283 -13.00 4.94 9.44
C GLU A 283 -13.94 4.55 10.58
N ILE A 284 -13.86 3.31 11.07
CA ILE A 284 -14.59 2.88 12.28
C ILE A 284 -14.12 3.68 13.49
N PHE A 285 -12.80 3.90 13.64
CA PHE A 285 -12.25 4.72 14.71
C PHE A 285 -12.76 6.17 14.63
N MET A 286 -12.72 6.79 13.44
CA MET A 286 -13.21 8.15 13.23
C MET A 286 -14.72 8.27 13.50
N TYR A 287 -15.51 7.30 13.03
CA TYR A 287 -16.95 7.25 13.27
C TYR A 287 -17.29 7.25 14.77
N PHE A 288 -16.65 6.37 15.56
CA PHE A 288 -16.94 6.26 16.99
C PHE A 288 -16.35 7.38 17.84
N THR A 289 -15.24 7.98 17.42
CA THR A 289 -14.61 9.06 18.18
C THR A 289 -15.16 10.44 17.84
N SER A 290 -15.78 10.61 16.67
CA SER A 290 -16.32 11.90 16.19
C SER A 290 -15.31 13.05 16.31
N LEU A 291 -14.03 12.74 16.10
CA LEU A 291 -12.94 13.70 16.21
C LEU A 291 -12.98 14.68 15.04
N ASP A 292 -13.12 15.97 15.34
CA ASP A 292 -12.86 17.02 14.36
C ASP A 292 -11.34 17.24 14.26
N LEU A 293 -10.76 16.79 13.15
CA LEU A 293 -9.33 16.89 12.90
C LEU A 293 -8.84 18.34 12.83
N LYS A 294 -9.73 19.30 12.51
CA LYS A 294 -9.39 20.72 12.43
C LYS A 294 -8.92 21.29 13.76
N ILE A 295 -9.48 20.81 14.87
CA ILE A 295 -9.14 21.28 16.23
C ILE A 295 -7.65 21.06 16.53
N PHE A 296 -7.04 20.00 15.98
CA PHE A 296 -5.62 19.72 16.16
C PHE A 296 -4.71 20.72 15.43
N PHE A 297 -5.23 21.44 14.45
CA PHE A 297 -4.50 22.46 13.69
C PHE A 297 -4.78 23.89 14.17
N ASP A 298 -5.80 24.11 15.00
CA ASP A 298 -6.05 25.38 15.72
C ASP A 298 -5.07 25.59 16.91
N LEU A 299 -3.93 24.89 16.92
CA LEU A 299 -2.86 25.05 17.90
C LEU A 299 -1.94 26.24 17.54
N TRP A 300 -1.02 26.58 18.46
CA TRP A 300 -0.01 27.59 18.19
C TRP A 300 0.81 27.24 16.93
N LEU A 301 0.97 28.21 16.01
CA LEU A 301 1.55 28.01 14.67
C LEU A 301 2.82 27.14 14.63
N PRO A 302 3.80 27.29 15.53
CA PRO A 302 4.99 26.43 15.56
C PRO A 302 4.75 24.95 15.86
N PHE A 303 3.59 24.55 16.39
CA PHE A 303 3.23 23.14 16.60
C PHE A 303 2.48 22.53 15.42
N VAL A 304 1.97 23.35 14.49
CA VAL A 304 1.20 22.89 13.33
C VAL A 304 2.01 21.91 12.46
N PRO A 305 3.30 22.15 12.14
CA PRO A 305 4.09 21.17 11.39
C PRO A 305 4.30 19.86 12.14
N LEU A 306 4.48 19.89 13.47
CA LEU A 306 4.62 18.69 14.28
C LEU A 306 3.34 17.84 14.26
N VAL A 307 2.18 18.47 14.40
CA VAL A 307 0.89 17.76 14.30
C VAL A 307 0.71 17.13 12.93
N ALA A 308 1.04 17.86 11.86
CA ALA A 308 0.96 17.34 10.51
C ALA A 308 1.88 16.11 10.30
N ILE A 309 3.08 16.12 10.90
CA ILE A 309 3.99 14.96 10.91
C ILE A 309 3.38 13.77 11.65
N LEU A 310 2.77 14.00 12.82
CA LEU A 310 2.12 12.93 13.59
C LEU A 310 0.94 12.32 12.83
N PHE A 311 0.20 13.14 12.08
CA PHE A 311 -0.84 12.66 11.17
C PHE A 311 -0.28 11.84 10.01
N GLY A 312 0.94 12.11 9.56
CA GLY A 312 1.62 11.32 8.52
C GLY A 312 1.94 9.90 8.97
N PHE A 313 2.14 9.66 10.27
CA PHE A 313 2.34 8.32 10.81
C PHE A 313 1.07 7.46 10.82
N LEU A 314 -0.11 8.08 10.64
CA LEU A 314 -1.36 7.34 10.55
C LEU A 314 -1.43 6.71 9.16
N PRO A 315 -1.51 5.36 9.08
CA PRO A 315 -1.58 4.70 7.79
C PRO A 315 -2.91 5.01 7.11
N GLY A 316 -2.88 5.20 5.79
CA GLY A 316 -4.05 5.49 4.97
C GLY A 316 -3.96 6.81 4.21
N CYS A 317 -4.67 6.91 3.09
CA CYS A 317 -4.79 8.17 2.36
C CYS A 317 -5.70 9.20 3.08
N GLY A 318 -6.61 8.77 3.96
CA GLY A 318 -7.56 9.64 4.67
C GLY A 318 -6.92 10.78 5.46
N PRO A 319 -6.05 10.50 6.47
CA PRO A 319 -5.32 11.54 7.20
C PRO A 319 -4.58 12.49 6.26
N GLN A 320 -4.00 11.96 5.19
CA GLN A 320 -3.21 12.73 4.24
C GLN A 320 -4.05 13.70 3.41
N VAL A 321 -5.16 13.22 2.85
CA VAL A 321 -6.10 14.04 2.06
C VAL A 321 -6.66 15.16 2.93
N VAL A 322 -6.89 14.90 4.22
CA VAL A 322 -7.32 15.93 5.18
C VAL A 322 -6.25 17.02 5.35
N VAL A 323 -4.99 16.66 5.59
CA VAL A 323 -3.91 17.65 5.74
C VAL A 323 -3.74 18.46 4.45
N ALA A 324 -3.69 17.80 3.29
CA ALA A 324 -3.61 18.47 1.99
C ALA A 324 -4.81 19.41 1.75
N THR A 325 -6.02 19.01 2.13
CA THR A 325 -7.22 19.85 2.03
C THR A 325 -7.12 21.06 2.96
N PHE A 326 -6.58 20.91 4.16
CA PHE A 326 -6.36 22.04 5.06
C PHE A 326 -5.32 23.01 4.52
N TYR A 327 -4.25 22.51 3.90
CA TYR A 327 -3.26 23.34 3.23
C TYR A 327 -3.89 24.13 2.07
N LEU A 328 -4.59 23.44 1.16
CA LEU A 328 -5.20 24.06 -0.02
C LEU A 328 -6.29 25.09 0.33
N ASN A 329 -6.96 24.94 1.48
CA ASN A 329 -7.91 25.93 1.98
C ASN A 329 -7.26 27.06 2.82
N GLY A 330 -5.94 27.03 2.99
CA GLY A 330 -5.18 28.04 3.74
C GLY A 330 -5.30 27.95 5.26
N TYR A 331 -5.74 26.81 5.82
CA TYR A 331 -5.82 26.60 7.26
C TYR A 331 -4.46 26.27 7.90
N ILE A 332 -3.58 25.58 7.16
CA ILE A 332 -2.24 25.22 7.60
C ILE A 332 -1.19 25.69 6.59
N PRO A 333 0.04 25.97 7.03
CA PRO A 333 1.09 26.44 6.13
C PRO A 333 1.76 25.30 5.34
N LEU A 334 2.55 25.63 4.32
CA LEU A 334 3.22 24.65 3.45
C LEU A 334 4.25 23.82 4.22
N SER A 335 4.90 24.38 5.25
CA SER A 335 5.80 23.60 6.12
C SER A 335 5.10 22.40 6.76
N ALA A 336 3.83 22.54 7.12
CA ALA A 336 3.04 21.47 7.71
C ALA A 336 2.71 20.40 6.68
N GLU A 337 2.32 20.80 5.47
CA GLU A 337 2.10 19.87 4.35
C GLU A 337 3.38 19.13 3.96
N LEU A 338 4.53 19.82 3.91
CA LEU A 338 5.84 19.20 3.66
C LEU A 338 6.19 18.17 4.76
N GLY A 339 5.94 18.51 6.02
CA GLY A 339 6.13 17.59 7.14
C GLY A 339 5.27 16.35 7.02
N ASN A 340 3.97 16.52 6.73
CA ASN A 340 3.06 15.41 6.48
C ASN A 340 3.52 14.57 5.30
N ALA A 341 3.77 15.18 4.14
CA ALA A 341 4.19 14.50 2.91
C ALA A 341 5.46 13.65 3.08
N ILE A 342 6.43 14.11 3.89
CA ILE A 342 7.70 13.38 4.11
C ILE A 342 7.56 12.27 5.16
N SER A 343 6.68 12.46 6.13
CA SER A 343 6.43 11.46 7.20
C SER A 343 5.37 10.42 6.84
N ASN A 344 4.71 10.58 5.70
CA ASN A 344 3.59 9.75 5.27
C ASN A 344 4.05 8.43 4.65
N ASP A 345 3.59 7.30 5.17
CA ASP A 345 3.98 5.98 4.63
C ASP A 345 3.00 5.43 3.55
N GLY A 346 1.94 6.17 3.23
CA GLY A 346 0.90 5.84 2.27
C GLY A 346 0.15 4.52 2.57
N ASP A 347 -0.70 4.10 1.64
CA ASP A 347 -1.44 2.83 1.77
C ASP A 347 -0.54 1.59 1.64
N ALA A 348 0.68 1.78 1.12
CA ALA A 348 1.71 0.75 1.03
C ALA A 348 2.18 0.28 2.43
N LEU A 349 1.94 1.08 3.47
CA LEU A 349 2.25 0.72 4.84
C LEU A 349 1.40 -0.45 5.34
N PHE A 350 0.13 -0.60 4.92
CA PHE A 350 -0.72 -1.69 5.43
C PHE A 350 -0.17 -3.09 5.06
N PRO A 351 0.17 -3.38 3.79
CA PRO A 351 0.85 -4.62 3.44
C PRO A 351 2.22 -4.76 4.10
N ALA A 352 2.97 -3.66 4.27
CA ALA A 352 4.28 -3.69 4.92
C ALA A 352 4.16 -4.08 6.40
N ILE A 353 3.18 -3.56 7.14
CA ILE A 353 2.89 -3.92 8.53
C ILE A 353 2.48 -5.40 8.61
N ALA A 354 1.65 -5.87 7.68
CA ALA A 354 1.18 -7.25 7.67
C ALA A 354 2.32 -8.28 7.45
N LEU A 355 3.36 -7.92 6.70
CA LEU A 355 4.42 -8.85 6.27
C LEU A 355 5.75 -8.64 7.00
N ALA A 356 6.09 -7.39 7.34
CA ALA A 356 7.34 -7.00 7.97
C ALA A 356 7.11 -5.88 9.01
N PRO A 357 6.33 -6.14 10.09
CA PRO A 357 5.85 -5.10 11.00
C PRO A 357 6.97 -4.28 11.65
N LYS A 358 8.06 -4.95 12.05
CA LYS A 358 9.20 -4.25 12.65
C LYS A 358 9.90 -3.30 11.67
N ALA A 359 10.02 -3.69 10.41
CA ALA A 359 10.61 -2.84 9.38
C ALA A 359 9.67 -1.68 9.05
N ALA A 360 8.37 -1.95 8.90
CA ALA A 360 7.36 -0.92 8.65
C ALA A 360 7.38 0.17 9.74
N ILE A 361 7.22 -0.21 11.01
CA ILE A 361 7.23 0.75 12.13
C ILE A 361 8.55 1.53 12.20
N LEU A 362 9.67 0.83 12.02
CA LEU A 362 10.98 1.49 12.08
C LEU A 362 11.16 2.46 10.91
N ALA A 363 10.64 2.14 9.73
CA ALA A 363 10.70 3.03 8.57
C ALA A 363 9.92 4.33 8.81
N THR A 364 8.70 4.24 9.38
CA THR A 364 7.91 5.40 9.84
C THR A 364 8.69 6.27 10.83
N LEU A 365 9.37 5.64 11.80
CA LEU A 365 10.16 6.39 12.78
C LEU A 365 11.39 7.05 12.14
N TYR A 366 11.98 6.44 11.12
CA TYR A 366 13.10 7.03 10.38
C TYR A 366 12.67 8.18 9.47
N SER A 367 11.46 8.15 8.89
CA SER A 367 10.93 9.25 8.06
C SER A 367 10.58 10.49 8.90
N ALA A 368 10.30 10.32 10.19
CA ALA A 368 10.07 11.42 11.15
C ALA A 368 11.22 12.44 11.20
N ILE A 369 12.47 11.96 11.18
CA ILE A 369 13.67 12.80 11.32
C ILE A 369 13.80 13.79 10.15
N PRO A 370 13.87 13.35 8.88
CA PRO A 370 13.91 14.27 7.75
C PRO A 370 12.64 15.11 7.65
N ALA A 371 11.47 14.59 8.02
CA ALA A 371 10.23 15.36 8.04
C ALA A 371 10.34 16.56 9.00
N LEU A 372 10.82 16.36 10.23
CA LEU A 372 11.05 17.44 11.19
C LEU A 372 12.05 18.46 10.66
N VAL A 373 13.17 18.00 10.10
CA VAL A 373 14.21 18.89 9.56
C VAL A 373 13.68 19.75 8.43
N VAL A 374 12.96 19.17 7.48
CA VAL A 374 12.47 19.88 6.30
C VAL A 374 11.29 20.78 6.66
N ALA A 375 10.33 20.29 7.44
CA ALA A 375 9.16 21.06 7.84
C ALA A 375 9.55 22.30 8.66
N TYR A 376 10.32 22.12 9.75
CA TYR A 376 10.75 23.25 10.56
C TYR A 376 11.79 24.11 9.86
N GLY A 377 12.66 23.52 9.03
CA GLY A 377 13.59 24.26 8.19
C GLY A 377 12.86 25.20 7.23
N TYR A 378 11.80 24.71 6.58
CA TYR A 378 10.97 25.52 5.69
C TYR A 378 10.21 26.59 6.46
N PHE A 379 9.58 26.21 7.58
CA PHE A 379 8.86 27.12 8.47
C PHE A 379 9.73 28.33 8.83
N TYR A 380 10.88 28.13 9.48
CA TYR A 380 11.70 29.26 9.92
C TYR A 380 12.34 30.11 8.80
N LEU A 381 12.49 29.57 7.58
CA LEU A 381 13.13 30.27 6.47
C LEU A 381 12.15 31.04 5.59
N PHE A 382 10.89 30.59 5.49
CA PHE A 382 9.94 31.07 4.49
C PHE A 382 8.56 31.46 5.06
N GLU A 383 8.22 31.08 6.29
CA GLU A 383 6.92 31.31 6.92
C GLU A 383 7.06 32.00 8.29
#